data_AF-A0A1J5AKT0-F1
#
_entry.id   AF-A0A1J5AKT0-F1
#
_cell.length_a   1.000
_cell.length_b   1.000
_cell.length_c   1.000
_cell.angle_alpha   90.00
_cell.angle_beta   90.00
_cell.angle_gamma   90.00
#
_symmetry.space_group_name_H-M   'P 1'
#
loop_
_entity.id
_entity.type
_entity.pdbx_description
1 polymer ?
#
loop_
_entity_poly.entity_id
_entity_poly.type
_entity_poly.pdbx_seq_one_letter_code
_entity_poly.pdbx_strand_id
1 'polypeptide(L)'
;MSLPVNCPYFFGDYHRGREIEKCRLIERNRDNRRPWRRALCDTCPVPAILRLTTCRHLALEASVTRKFGLLARVAVYAVCTEHVLELADPRRCPLCEEEERNAERVTSNE
;
A
#
# COMPACT_ATOMS: atom_id res chain seq x y z
N MET A 1 11.55 21.02 -8.64
CA MET A 1 10.26 20.52 -9.14
C MET A 1 9.90 19.27 -8.35
N SER A 2 8.71 19.25 -7.76
CA SER A 2 8.16 18.09 -7.05
C SER A 2 7.90 16.97 -8.07
N LEU A 3 8.44 15.77 -7.86
CA LEU A 3 8.18 14.62 -8.72
C LEU A 3 6.67 14.28 -8.71
N PRO A 4 6.10 13.80 -9.83
CA PRO A 4 4.71 13.34 -9.86
C PRO A 4 4.53 12.13 -8.93
N VAL A 5 3.47 12.15 -8.12
CA VAL A 5 3.18 11.07 -7.18
C VAL A 5 2.52 9.91 -7.94
N ASN A 6 3.29 8.85 -8.22
CA ASN A 6 2.80 7.65 -8.88
C ASN A 6 2.27 6.63 -7.85
N CYS A 7 1.09 6.91 -7.29
CA CYS A 7 0.40 6.07 -6.32
C CYS A 7 -1.12 6.09 -6.57
N PRO A 8 -1.81 4.94 -6.67
CA PRO A 8 -3.26 4.90 -6.95
C PRO A 8 -4.10 5.52 -5.83
N TYR A 9 -3.58 5.56 -4.60
CA TYR A 9 -4.25 6.17 -3.46
C TYR A 9 -4.05 7.67 -3.36
N PHE A 10 -3.15 8.26 -4.15
CA PHE A 10 -3.00 9.69 -4.21
C PHE A 10 -4.21 10.30 -4.92
N PHE A 11 -4.71 11.41 -4.40
CA PHE A 11 -5.73 12.24 -5.01
C PHE A 11 -5.21 13.68 -5.01
N GLY A 12 -5.21 14.31 -6.17
CA GLY A 12 -4.85 15.71 -6.35
C GLY A 12 -5.92 16.40 -7.20
N ASP A 13 -6.56 17.42 -6.65
CA ASP A 13 -7.50 18.29 -7.36
C ASP A 13 -6.92 19.70 -7.38
N TYR A 14 -6.65 20.18 -8.60
CA TYR A 14 -5.97 21.45 -8.87
C TYR A 14 -6.91 22.31 -9.72
N HIS A 15 -7.90 22.93 -9.08
CA HIS A 15 -8.89 23.77 -9.77
C HIS A 15 -8.79 25.23 -9.32
N ARG A 16 -8.52 26.13 -10.28
CA ARG A 16 -8.59 27.60 -10.12
C ARG A 16 -7.89 28.14 -8.86
N GLY A 17 -6.64 27.74 -8.62
CA GLY A 17 -5.83 28.22 -7.49
C GLY A 17 -6.12 27.53 -6.15
N ARG A 18 -7.01 26.52 -6.13
CA ARG A 18 -7.17 25.60 -5.01
C ARG A 18 -6.42 24.31 -5.32
N GLU A 19 -5.53 23.91 -4.42
CA GLU A 19 -4.79 22.65 -4.49
C GLU A 19 -5.24 21.77 -3.32
N ILE A 20 -5.95 20.69 -3.63
CA ILE A 20 -6.36 19.68 -2.66
C ILE A 20 -5.57 18.41 -2.96
N GLU A 21 -4.60 18.11 -2.12
CA GLU A 21 -3.90 16.84 -2.15
C GLU A 21 -4.29 16.00 -0.94
N LYS A 22 -4.55 14.71 -1.17
CA LYS A 22 -4.89 13.75 -0.10
C LYS A 22 -4.34 12.37 -0.42
N CYS A 23 -4.01 11.62 0.64
CA CYS A 23 -3.77 10.18 0.54
C CYS A 23 -5.01 9.43 1.01
N ARG A 24 -5.76 8.85 0.06
CA ARG A 24 -7.00 8.11 0.35
C ARG A 24 -6.77 6.87 1.21
N LEU A 25 -5.57 6.29 1.19
CA LEU A 25 -5.23 5.15 2.03
C LEU A 25 -5.12 5.53 3.51
N ILE A 26 -4.47 6.66 3.80
CA ILE A 26 -4.29 7.16 5.18
C ILE A 26 -5.58 7.81 5.68
N GLU A 27 -6.33 8.52 4.82
CA GLU A 27 -7.60 9.14 5.19
C GLU A 27 -8.67 8.11 5.58
N ARG A 28 -8.61 6.90 5.02
CA ARG A 28 -9.49 5.77 5.39
C ARG A 28 -9.15 5.18 6.76
N ASN A 29 -7.91 5.31 7.21
CA ASN A 29 -7.48 4.77 8.50
C ASN A 29 -7.90 5.71 9.65
N ARG A 30 -8.95 5.35 10.37
CA ARG A 30 -9.47 6.14 11.51
C ARG A 30 -8.52 6.19 12.69
N ASP A 31 -7.63 5.20 12.82
CA ASP A 31 -6.65 5.13 13.91
C ASP A 31 -5.40 5.99 13.64
N ASN A 32 -5.27 6.51 12.42
CA ASN A 32 -4.18 7.40 12.08
C ASN A 32 -4.35 8.77 12.77
N ARG A 33 -3.52 9.02 13.79
CA ARG A 33 -3.55 10.27 14.58
C ARG A 33 -2.72 11.42 14.00
N ARG A 34 -1.93 11.17 12.95
CA ARG A 34 -0.94 12.13 12.44
C ARG A 34 -1.33 12.64 11.05
N PRO A 35 -1.13 13.94 10.76
CA PRO A 35 -1.48 14.48 9.46
C PRO A 35 -0.57 13.90 8.38
N TRP A 36 -1.17 13.55 7.25
CA TRP A 36 -0.43 13.23 6.03
C TRP A 36 0.12 14.51 5.38
N ARG A 37 1.25 14.39 4.70
CA ARG A 37 1.88 15.45 3.89
C ARG A 37 2.42 14.85 2.60
N ARG A 38 2.39 15.61 1.50
CA ARG A 38 2.89 15.18 0.19
C ARG A 38 4.31 14.59 0.22
N ALA A 39 5.22 15.17 1.01
CA ALA A 39 6.60 14.68 1.16
C ALA A 39 6.70 13.23 1.65
N LEU A 40 5.65 12.69 2.31
CA LEU A 40 5.62 11.28 2.70
C LEU A 40 5.47 10.35 1.50
N CYS A 41 4.96 10.83 0.37
CA CYS A 41 4.85 10.07 -0.87
C CYS A 41 6.22 9.80 -1.51
N ASP A 42 7.21 10.66 -1.27
CA ASP A 42 8.55 10.52 -1.85
C ASP A 42 9.28 9.27 -1.34
N THR A 43 8.94 8.83 -0.12
CA THR A 43 9.49 7.61 0.52
C THR A 43 8.41 6.57 0.82
N CYS A 44 7.23 6.67 0.21
CA CYS A 44 6.12 5.77 0.52
C CYS A 44 6.37 4.38 -0.08
N PRO A 45 6.29 3.29 0.72
CA PRO A 45 6.51 1.94 0.20
C PRO A 45 5.35 1.39 -0.62
N VAL A 46 4.15 1.99 -0.51
CA VAL A 46 2.91 1.45 -1.10
C VAL A 46 3.00 1.23 -2.61
N PRO A 47 3.48 2.18 -3.45
CA PRO A 47 3.59 1.94 -4.88
C PRO A 47 4.52 0.77 -5.24
N ALA A 48 5.58 0.54 -4.46
CA ALA A 48 6.47 -0.58 -4.67
C ALA A 48 5.82 -1.90 -4.26
N ILE A 49 5.08 -1.91 -3.14
CA ILE A 49 4.32 -3.08 -2.67
C ILE A 49 3.30 -3.51 -3.73
N LEU A 50 2.49 -2.57 -4.23
CA LEU A 50 1.44 -2.87 -5.21
C LEU A 50 1.99 -3.38 -6.55
N ARG A 51 3.21 -2.98 -6.94
CA ARG A 51 3.83 -3.45 -8.19
C ARG A 51 4.46 -4.84 -8.07
N LEU A 52 4.85 -5.23 -6.84
CA LEU A 52 5.63 -6.44 -6.60
C LEU A 52 4.83 -7.54 -5.90
N THR A 53 3.63 -7.23 -5.39
CA THR A 53 2.82 -8.18 -4.62
C THR A 53 2.41 -9.40 -5.45
N THR A 54 2.62 -10.59 -4.91
CA THR A 54 2.06 -11.86 -5.43
C THR A 54 0.65 -12.13 -4.91
N CYS A 55 0.14 -11.35 -3.96
CA CYS A 55 -1.19 -11.52 -3.40
C CYS A 55 -2.25 -10.76 -4.22
N ARG A 56 -3.18 -11.49 -4.85
CA ARG A 56 -4.35 -10.92 -5.57
C ARG A 56 -5.41 -10.33 -4.63
N HIS A 57 -5.46 -10.84 -3.40
CA HIS A 57 -6.44 -10.49 -2.37
C HIS A 57 -5.81 -9.59 -1.29
N LEU A 58 -4.84 -8.75 -1.69
CA LEU A 58 -4.12 -7.88 -0.78
C LEU A 58 -5.01 -6.71 -0.31
N ALA A 59 -5.22 -6.62 1.00
CA ALA A 59 -5.74 -5.41 1.62
C ALA A 59 -4.61 -4.69 2.38
N LEU A 60 -4.53 -3.37 2.17
CA LEU A 60 -3.54 -2.51 2.79
C LEU A 60 -4.22 -1.49 3.71
N GLU A 61 -3.62 -1.27 4.86
CA GLU A 61 -3.84 -0.10 5.69
C GLU A 61 -2.53 0.67 5.84
N ALA A 62 -2.62 2.00 5.93
CA ALA A 62 -1.45 2.82 6.17
C ALA A 62 -1.70 3.86 7.25
N SER A 63 -0.65 4.19 7.99
CA SER A 63 -0.65 5.24 9.00
C SER A 63 0.64 6.03 8.97
N VAL A 64 0.61 7.25 9.51
CA VAL A 64 1.80 8.08 9.64
C VAL A 64 2.44 7.84 11.01
N THR A 65 3.67 7.35 10.99
CA THR A 65 4.48 7.11 12.20
C THR A 65 5.71 8.02 12.21
N ARG A 66 6.33 8.19 13.38
CA ARG A 66 7.60 8.91 13.50
C ARG A 66 8.70 7.93 13.90
N LYS A 67 9.77 7.88 13.12
CA LYS A 67 11.03 7.21 13.50
C LYS A 67 11.85 8.19 14.33
N PHE A 68 12.33 7.75 15.50
CA PHE A 68 13.13 8.57 16.43
C PHE A 68 12.51 9.94 16.79
N GLY A 69 11.17 10.03 16.84
CA GLY A 69 10.46 11.24 17.25
C GLY A 69 10.43 12.41 16.24
N LEU A 70 11.28 12.38 15.20
CA LEU A 70 11.48 13.48 14.26
C LEU A 70 11.09 13.12 12.81
N LEU A 71 11.45 11.92 12.35
CA LEU A 71 11.28 11.57 10.93
C LEU A 71 9.92 10.90 10.69
N ALA A 72 9.00 11.62 10.07
CA ALA A 72 7.70 11.08 9.68
C ALA A 72 7.85 10.09 8.50
N ARG A 73 7.17 8.95 8.59
CA ARG A 73 7.15 7.91 7.54
C ARG A 73 5.78 7.24 7.46
N VAL A 74 5.49 6.68 6.29
CA VAL A 74 4.30 5.82 6.10
C VAL A 74 4.62 4.43 6.62
N ALA A 75 3.87 3.96 7.61
CA ALA A 75 3.83 2.56 8.01
C ALA A 75 2.68 1.88 7.29
N VAL A 76 2.89 0.64 6.86
CA VAL A 76 1.92 -0.16 6.12
C VAL A 76 1.65 -1.43 6.89
N TYR A 77 0.38 -1.76 7.03
CA TYR A 77 -0.13 -3.03 7.51
C TYR A 77 -0.80 -3.74 6.33
N ALA A 78 -0.52 -5.03 6.17
CA ALA A 78 -0.93 -5.79 4.99
C ALA A 78 -1.54 -7.12 5.41
N VAL A 79 -2.69 -7.45 4.82
CA VAL A 79 -3.36 -8.73 5.04
C VAL A 79 -3.78 -9.34 3.71
N CYS A 80 -3.74 -10.67 3.63
CA CYS A 80 -4.45 -11.41 2.60
C CYS A 80 -5.90 -11.58 3.07
N THR A 81 -6.87 -11.07 2.32
CA THR A 81 -8.29 -11.19 2.70
C THR A 81 -8.86 -12.58 2.44
N GLU A 82 -8.27 -13.34 1.52
CA GLU A 82 -8.68 -14.71 1.21
C GLU A 82 -8.30 -15.67 2.34
N HIS A 83 -7.03 -15.64 2.74
CA HIS A 83 -6.49 -16.53 3.77
C HIS A 83 -6.58 -15.96 5.19
N VAL A 84 -7.10 -14.74 5.34
CA VAL A 84 -7.25 -14.02 6.61
C VAL A 84 -5.94 -14.03 7.41
N LEU A 85 -4.85 -13.66 6.74
CA LEU A 85 -3.49 -13.75 7.26
C LEU A 85 -2.78 -12.41 7.17
N GLU A 86 -2.12 -12.01 8.26
CA GLU A 86 -1.19 -10.87 8.25
C GLU A 86 0.07 -11.23 7.47
N LEU A 87 0.45 -10.35 6.53
CA LEU A 87 1.63 -10.54 5.69
C LEU A 87 2.83 -9.82 6.29
N ALA A 88 3.81 -10.59 6.77
CA ALA A 88 5.09 -10.07 7.26
C ALA A 88 5.87 -9.31 6.18
N ASP A 89 5.83 -9.81 4.93
CA ASP A 89 6.25 -9.06 3.74
C ASP A 89 5.02 -8.78 2.88
N PRO A 90 4.55 -7.51 2.79
CA PRO A 90 3.40 -7.13 1.95
C PRO A 90 3.55 -7.45 0.46
N ARG A 91 4.76 -7.81 0.01
CA ARG A 91 5.03 -8.20 -1.38
C ARG A 91 4.75 -9.68 -1.65
N ARG A 92 4.59 -10.51 -0.62
CA ARG A 92 4.44 -11.96 -0.83
C ARG A 92 3.38 -12.56 0.07
N CYS A 93 2.50 -13.37 -0.53
CA CYS A 93 1.57 -14.23 0.19
C CYS A 93 1.92 -15.71 -0.06
N PRO A 94 2.45 -16.44 0.94
CA PRO A 94 2.85 -17.84 0.76
C PRO A 94 1.72 -18.76 0.28
N LEU A 95 0.51 -18.53 0.79
CA LEU A 95 -0.67 -19.35 0.48
C LEU A 95 -1.20 -19.09 -0.93
N CYS A 96 -1.33 -17.83 -1.35
CA CYS A 96 -1.69 -17.49 -2.74
C CYS A 96 -0.67 -18.06 -3.73
N GLU A 97 0.63 -17.94 -3.43
CA GLU A 97 1.67 -18.47 -4.32
C GLU A 97 1.62 -20.01 -4.41
N GLU A 98 1.23 -20.69 -3.33
CA GLU A 98 1.04 -22.15 -3.33
C GLU A 98 -0.17 -22.58 -4.15
N GLU A 99 -1.29 -21.87 -4.02
CA GLU A 99 -2.48 -22.11 -4.84
C GLU A 99 -2.20 -21.92 -6.33
N GLU A 100 -1.48 -20.87 -6.71
CA GLU A 100 -1.10 -20.64 -8.11
C GLU A 100 -0.23 -21.78 -8.65
N ARG A 101 0.81 -22.21 -7.90
CA ARG A 101 1.63 -23.38 -8.29
C ARG A 101 0.84 -24.67 -8.37
N ASN A 102 -0.15 -24.87 -7.50
CA ASN A 102 -0.99 -26.06 -7.51
C ASN A 102 -1.93 -26.05 -8.73
N ALA A 103 -2.49 -24.90 -9.07
CA ALA A 103 -3.32 -24.74 -10.26
C ALA A 103 -2.54 -25.05 -11.55
N GLU A 104 -1.33 -24.52 -11.69
CA GLU A 104 -0.45 -24.77 -12.85
C GLU A 104 -0.06 -26.25 -13.00
N ARG A 105 0.13 -26.96 -11.89
CA ARG A 105 0.41 -28.41 -11.90
C ARG A 105 -0.77 -29.23 -12.41
N VAL A 106 -2.00 -28.82 -12.08
CA VAL A 106 -3.20 -29.51 -12.58
C VAL A 106 -3.33 -29.30 -14.09
N THR A 107 -3.12 -28.09 -14.60
CA THR A 107 -3.25 -27.79 -16.03
C THR A 107 -2.14 -28.38 -16.90
N SER A 108 -1.01 -28.80 -16.32
CA SER A 108 0.11 -29.39 -17.07
C SER A 108 -0.01 -30.92 -17.22
N ASN A 109 -0.93 -31.56 -16.50
CA ASN A 109 -1.15 -33.00 -16.49
C ASN A 109 -2.37 -33.42 -17.32
N GLU A 110 -2.95 -32.52 -18.11
CA GLU A 110 -4.14 -32.73 -18.95
C GLU A 110 -3.82 -32.48 -20.44
#